data_AF-A0A3M6R6J9-F1
#
_entry.id   AF-A0A3M6R6J9-F1
#
_cell.length_a   1.000
_cell.length_b   1.000
_cell.length_c   1.000
_cell.angle_alpha   90.00
_cell.angle_beta   90.00
_cell.angle_gamma   90.00
#
_symmetry.space_group_name_H-M   'P 1'
#
loop_
_entity.id
_entity.type
_entity.pdbx_description
1 polymer ?
#
loop_
_entity_poly.entity_id
_entity_poly.type
_entity_poly.pdbx_seq_one_letter_code
_entity_poly.pdbx_strand_id
1 'polypeptide(L)'
;MNHLLQRITSRFQNPLAKARQAQQARDWTTALALYERARQLQPDNWRGYAEACIAHRQLGQWAQADAVLEQGLQQLGEHPQLLIAYGDNAMDQRLWELALQRWQRLRQTHPGEDSGWLRAAQALLRLQRDEQAQQLL
;
A
#
# COMPACT_ATOMS: atom_id res chain seq x y z
N MET A 1 21.74 -23.08 17.88
CA MET A 1 20.86 -24.15 17.39
C MET A 1 19.36 -23.78 17.28
N ASN A 2 18.92 -22.59 17.75
CA ASN A 2 17.49 -22.20 17.75
C ASN A 2 16.97 -21.46 16.50
N HIS A 3 17.84 -20.87 15.68
CA HIS A 3 17.39 -20.10 14.50
C HIS A 3 16.94 -20.98 13.32
N LEU A 4 17.47 -22.19 13.18
CA LEU A 4 17.12 -23.11 12.10
C LEU A 4 15.74 -23.77 12.34
N LEU A 5 15.41 -24.09 13.59
CA LEU A 5 14.10 -24.61 13.96
C LEU A 5 13.01 -23.53 13.84
N GLN A 6 13.27 -22.28 14.26
CA GLN A 6 12.33 -21.18 14.03
C GLN A 6 12.01 -20.98 12.54
N ARG A 7 13.01 -21.08 11.65
CA ARG A 7 12.81 -20.96 10.20
C ARG A 7 11.95 -22.09 9.62
N ILE A 8 12.12 -23.32 10.11
CA ILE A 8 11.34 -24.48 9.63
C ILE A 8 9.90 -24.43 10.15
N THR A 9 9.67 -24.10 11.43
CA THR A 9 8.32 -23.98 12.00
C THR A 9 7.58 -22.75 11.45
N SER A 10 8.31 -21.67 11.13
CA SER A 10 7.73 -20.47 10.51
C SER A 10 7.27 -20.68 9.06
N ARG A 11 7.68 -21.77 8.41
CA ARG A 11 7.16 -22.16 7.09
C ARG A 11 5.71 -22.68 7.16
N PHE A 12 5.27 -23.16 8.32
CA PHE A 12 3.92 -23.72 8.55
C PHE A 12 2.90 -22.71 9.08
N GLN A 13 3.36 -21.54 9.55
CA GLN A 13 2.47 -20.43 9.89
C GLN A 13 2.58 -19.39 8.80
N ASN A 14 1.53 -19.21 8.00
CA ASN A 14 1.47 -18.12 7.02
C ASN A 14 0.99 -16.85 7.75
N PRO A 15 1.91 -15.96 8.20
CA PRO A 15 1.53 -14.76 8.95
C PRO A 15 0.62 -13.85 8.13
N LEU A 16 0.76 -13.84 6.80
CA LEU A 16 -0.09 -13.05 5.91
C LEU A 16 -1.54 -13.55 5.91
N ALA A 17 -1.75 -14.86 5.93
CA ALA A 17 -3.10 -15.42 6.03
C ALA A 17 -3.77 -15.09 7.37
N LYS A 18 -3.02 -15.21 8.47
CA LYS A 18 -3.50 -14.81 9.80
C LYS A 18 -3.77 -13.30 9.89
N ALA A 19 -2.91 -12.48 9.29
CA ALA A 19 -3.08 -11.02 9.25
C ALA A 19 -4.39 -10.65 8.55
N ARG A 20 -4.70 -11.28 7.41
CA ARG A 20 -5.98 -11.09 6.72
C ARG A 20 -7.18 -11.53 7.55
N GLN A 21 -7.06 -12.61 8.31
CA GLN A 21 -8.15 -13.03 9.21
C GLN A 21 -8.39 -11.98 10.31
N ALA A 22 -7.32 -11.46 10.92
CA ALA A 22 -7.43 -10.36 11.88
C ALA A 22 -8.03 -9.10 11.24
N GLN A 23 -7.63 -8.79 10.01
CA GLN A 23 -8.19 -7.69 9.20
C GLN A 23 -9.70 -7.84 8.97
N GLN A 24 -10.15 -9.05 8.61
CA GLN A 24 -11.58 -9.36 8.44
C GLN A 24 -12.36 -9.23 9.74
N ALA A 25 -11.73 -9.57 10.87
CA ALA A 25 -12.26 -9.35 12.21
C ALA A 25 -12.17 -7.88 12.69
N ARG A 26 -11.62 -6.98 11.86
CA ARG A 26 -11.33 -5.56 12.19
C ARG A 26 -10.38 -5.38 13.38
N ASP A 27 -9.60 -6.42 13.70
CA ASP A 27 -8.50 -6.33 14.65
C ASP A 27 -7.24 -5.83 13.92
N TRP A 28 -7.25 -4.53 13.62
CA TRP A 28 -6.19 -3.87 12.84
C TRP A 28 -4.84 -3.90 13.56
N THR A 29 -4.83 -3.84 14.89
CA THR A 29 -3.60 -3.89 15.70
C THR A 29 -2.93 -5.26 15.58
N THR A 30 -3.70 -6.34 15.73
CA THR A 30 -3.17 -7.70 15.51
C THR A 30 -2.77 -7.92 14.05
N ALA A 31 -3.55 -7.41 13.10
CA ALA A 31 -3.22 -7.49 11.68
C ALA A 31 -1.86 -6.83 11.38
N LEU A 32 -1.59 -5.64 11.93
CA LEU A 32 -0.31 -4.94 11.75
C LEU A 32 0.88 -5.73 12.29
N ALA A 33 0.78 -6.28 13.50
CA ALA A 33 1.85 -7.10 14.07
C ALA A 33 2.12 -8.35 13.20
N LEU A 34 1.07 -8.95 12.64
CA LEU A 34 1.19 -10.09 11.74
C LEU A 34 1.75 -9.70 10.38
N TYR A 35 1.40 -8.53 9.83
CA TYR A 35 2.00 -8.02 8.59
C TYR A 35 3.47 -7.66 8.76
N GLU A 36 3.87 -7.09 9.88
CA GLU A 36 5.28 -6.86 10.19
C GLU A 36 6.06 -8.18 10.19
N ARG A 37 5.54 -9.20 10.88
CA ARG A 37 6.12 -10.54 10.86
C ARG A 37 6.15 -11.14 9.46
N ALA A 38 5.11 -10.91 8.65
CA ALA A 38 5.08 -11.34 7.26
C ALA A 38 6.19 -10.70 6.44
N ARG A 39 6.43 -9.39 6.58
CA ARG A 39 7.53 -8.67 5.92
C ARG A 39 8.91 -9.14 6.37
N GLN A 40 9.09 -9.51 7.65
CA GLN A 40 10.35 -10.07 8.12
C GLN A 40 10.65 -11.46 7.51
N LEU A 41 9.61 -12.25 7.23
CA LEU A 41 9.75 -13.60 6.69
C LEU A 41 9.78 -13.64 5.16
N GLN A 42 9.05 -12.72 4.52
CA GLN A 42 8.89 -12.58 3.07
C GLN A 42 8.98 -11.10 2.69
N PRO A 43 10.18 -10.50 2.76
CA PRO A 43 10.37 -9.07 2.45
C PRO A 43 10.14 -8.76 0.97
N ASP A 44 10.15 -9.77 0.10
CA ASP A 44 9.87 -9.70 -1.33
C ASP A 44 8.37 -9.68 -1.67
N ASN A 45 7.49 -9.88 -0.67
CA ASN A 45 6.05 -9.95 -0.88
C ASN A 45 5.37 -8.60 -0.64
N TRP A 46 5.01 -7.91 -1.73
CA TRP A 46 4.36 -6.60 -1.71
C TRP A 46 3.11 -6.53 -0.82
N ARG A 47 2.38 -7.64 -0.66
CA ARG A 47 1.13 -7.68 0.14
C ARG A 47 1.38 -7.32 1.60
N GLY A 48 2.53 -7.69 2.17
CA GLY A 48 2.87 -7.35 3.55
C GLY A 48 3.03 -5.84 3.78
N TYR A 49 3.30 -5.07 2.72
CA TYR A 49 3.41 -3.62 2.77
C TYR A 49 2.06 -2.96 2.45
N ALA A 50 1.41 -3.36 1.34
CA ALA A 50 0.13 -2.78 0.92
C ALA A 50 -0.99 -2.99 1.94
N GLU A 51 -1.13 -4.21 2.49
CA GLU A 51 -2.20 -4.52 3.44
C GLU A 51 -1.95 -3.88 4.82
N ALA A 52 -0.68 -3.70 5.19
CA ALA A 52 -0.34 -2.95 6.40
C ALA A 52 -0.69 -1.45 6.26
N CYS A 53 -0.51 -0.86 5.07
CA CYS A 53 -1.02 0.48 4.79
C CYS A 53 -2.54 0.55 5.01
N ILE A 54 -3.30 -0.41 4.49
CA ILE A 54 -4.76 -0.47 4.71
C ILE A 54 -5.08 -0.53 6.20
N ALA A 55 -4.39 -1.37 6.97
CA ALA A 55 -4.62 -1.45 8.41
C ALA A 55 -4.27 -0.15 9.14
N HIS A 56 -3.18 0.53 8.78
CA HIS A 56 -2.84 1.86 9.31
C HIS A 56 -3.90 2.91 8.96
N ARG A 57 -4.43 2.93 7.72
CA ARG A 57 -5.52 3.83 7.30
C ARG A 57 -6.77 3.65 8.15
N GLN A 58 -7.16 2.41 8.43
CA GLN A 58 -8.32 2.11 9.28
C GLN A 58 -8.14 2.57 10.73
N LEU A 59 -6.90 2.70 11.19
CA LEU A 59 -6.55 3.26 12.49
C LEU A 59 -6.33 4.79 12.46
N GLY A 60 -6.48 5.45 11.30
CA GLY A 60 -6.18 6.88 11.13
C GLY A 60 -4.68 7.22 11.20
N GLN A 61 -3.81 6.23 11.07
CA GLN A 61 -2.36 6.33 11.19
C GLN A 61 -1.73 6.64 9.83
N TRP A 62 -2.08 7.80 9.27
CA TRP A 62 -1.76 8.16 7.88
C TRP A 62 -0.26 8.21 7.59
N ALA A 63 0.54 8.75 8.51
CA ALA A 63 1.99 8.83 8.37
C ALA A 63 2.65 7.44 8.37
N GLN A 64 2.15 6.52 9.20
CA GLN A 64 2.62 5.14 9.23
C GLN A 64 2.19 4.37 7.99
N ALA A 65 1.01 4.66 7.43
CA ALA A 65 0.57 4.12 6.15
C ALA A 65 1.51 4.54 5.00
N ASP A 66 1.98 5.79 4.99
CA ASP A 66 2.99 6.22 4.02
C ASP A 66 4.36 5.58 4.27
N ALA A 67 4.83 5.58 5.52
CA ALA A 67 6.13 5.02 5.88
C ALA A 67 6.26 3.54 5.47
N VAL A 68 5.19 2.75 5.67
CA VAL A 68 5.22 1.33 5.31
C VAL A 68 5.23 1.11 3.79
N LEU A 69 4.58 1.98 3.02
CA LEU A 69 4.62 1.91 1.56
C LEU A 69 5.97 2.35 1.02
N GLU A 70 6.55 3.39 1.59
CA GLU A 70 7.90 3.87 1.23
C GLU A 70 8.95 2.80 1.50
N GLN A 71 8.85 2.10 2.64
CA GLN A 71 9.69 0.91 2.91
C GLN A 71 9.51 -0.17 1.84
N GLY A 72 8.27 -0.44 1.42
CA GLY A 72 7.99 -1.42 0.37
C GLY A 72 8.56 -1.00 -0.98
N LEU A 73 8.43 0.27 -1.35
CA LEU A 73 8.96 0.82 -2.60
C LEU A 73 10.50 0.84 -2.62
N GLN A 74 11.13 1.06 -1.46
CA GLN A 74 12.58 0.93 -1.33
C GLN A 74 13.05 -0.52 -1.49
N GLN A 75 12.29 -1.47 -0.94
CA GLN A 75 12.66 -2.88 -0.96
C GLN A 75 12.37 -3.57 -2.31
N LEU A 76 11.26 -3.20 -2.96
CA LEU A 76 10.71 -3.89 -4.13
C LEU A 76 10.80 -3.06 -5.41
N GLY A 77 11.27 -1.82 -5.33
CA GLY A 77 11.21 -0.85 -6.41
C GLY A 77 9.80 -0.29 -6.61
N GLU A 78 9.60 0.32 -7.77
CA GLU A 78 8.33 0.92 -8.22
C GLU A 78 7.27 -0.17 -8.46
N HIS A 79 6.81 -0.88 -7.43
CA HIS A 79 5.83 -1.95 -7.58
C HIS A 79 4.41 -1.35 -7.73
N PRO A 80 3.61 -1.72 -8.76
CA PRO A 80 2.39 -1.00 -9.10
C PRO A 80 1.36 -1.03 -7.95
N GLN A 81 1.17 -2.16 -7.28
CA GLN A 81 0.23 -2.26 -6.16
C GLN A 81 0.63 -1.40 -4.95
N LEU A 82 1.92 -1.13 -4.74
CA LEU A 82 2.38 -0.22 -3.68
C LEU A 82 2.16 1.23 -4.07
N LEU A 83 2.45 1.58 -5.32
CA LEU A 83 2.17 2.92 -5.86
C LEU A 83 0.67 3.24 -5.86
N ILE A 84 -0.18 2.26 -6.19
CA ILE A 84 -1.63 2.39 -6.08
C ILE A 84 -2.04 2.67 -4.63
N ALA A 85 -1.56 1.86 -3.68
CA ALA A 85 -1.85 2.09 -2.26
C ALA A 85 -1.33 3.45 -1.76
N TYR A 86 -0.21 3.94 -2.31
CA TYR A 86 0.41 5.22 -1.94
C TYR A 86 -0.42 6.40 -2.46
N GLY A 87 -0.87 6.34 -3.71
CA GLY A 87 -1.82 7.32 -4.26
C GLY A 87 -3.14 7.31 -3.50
N ASP A 88 -3.69 6.13 -3.22
CA ASP A 88 -4.94 5.97 -2.48
C ASP A 88 -4.86 6.53 -1.05
N ASN A 89 -3.71 6.38 -0.36
CA ASN A 89 -3.54 6.96 0.96
C ASN A 89 -3.62 8.50 0.94
N ALA A 90 -3.11 9.16 -0.11
CA ALA A 90 -3.26 10.60 -0.29
C ALA A 90 -4.68 10.99 -0.70
N MET A 91 -5.36 10.17 -1.52
CA MET A 91 -6.77 10.38 -1.91
C MET A 91 -7.70 10.35 -0.70
N ASP A 92 -7.54 9.38 0.19
CA ASP A 92 -8.35 9.25 1.41
C ASP A 92 -8.20 10.47 2.33
N GLN A 93 -6.98 10.97 2.44
CA GLN A 93 -6.67 12.18 3.21
C GLN A 93 -7.10 13.47 2.50
N ARG A 94 -7.64 13.38 1.28
CA ARG A 94 -8.02 14.53 0.45
C ARG A 94 -6.86 15.46 0.12
N LEU A 95 -5.64 14.93 0.13
CA LEU A 95 -4.42 15.64 -0.26
C LEU A 95 -4.27 15.54 -1.78
N TRP A 96 -5.16 16.20 -2.51
CA TRP A 96 -5.34 15.99 -3.95
C TRP A 96 -4.07 16.26 -4.77
N GLU A 97 -3.33 17.30 -4.45
CA GLU A 97 -2.06 17.60 -5.14
C GLU A 97 -1.00 16.52 -4.90
N LEU A 98 -0.90 16.03 -3.66
CA LEU A 98 0.01 14.93 -3.34
C LEU A 98 -0.43 13.63 -4.04
N ALA A 99 -1.75 13.37 -4.07
CA ALA A 99 -2.29 12.25 -4.82
C ALA A 99 -1.91 12.34 -6.31
N LEU A 100 -2.02 13.52 -6.94
CA LEU A 100 -1.59 13.72 -8.32
C LEU A 100 -0.12 13.40 -8.55
N GLN A 101 0.77 13.83 -7.67
CA GLN A 101 2.20 13.50 -7.75
C GLN A 101 2.42 11.98 -7.67
N ARG A 102 1.72 11.29 -6.77
CA ARG A 102 1.82 9.84 -6.59
C ARG A 102 1.24 9.08 -7.78
N TRP A 103 0.11 9.52 -8.34
CA TRP A 103 -0.49 8.94 -9.53
C TRP A 103 0.34 9.20 -10.78
N GLN A 104 0.98 10.36 -10.90
CA GLN A 104 1.95 10.63 -11.95
C GLN A 104 3.13 9.64 -11.90
N ARG A 105 3.66 9.36 -10.69
CA ARG A 105 4.72 8.35 -10.52
C ARG A 105 4.29 6.96 -11.01
N LEU A 106 3.05 6.53 -10.70
CA LEU A 106 2.49 5.29 -11.23
C LEU A 106 2.40 5.30 -12.77
N ARG A 107 1.87 6.36 -13.37
CA ARG A 107 1.75 6.46 -14.83
C ARG A 107 3.10 6.48 -15.56
N GLN A 108 4.13 7.06 -14.94
CA GLN A 108 5.48 7.08 -15.51
C GLN A 108 6.16 5.71 -15.49
N THR A 109 5.94 4.94 -14.42
CA THR A 109 6.61 3.65 -14.19
C THR A 109 5.81 2.47 -14.75
N HIS A 110 4.48 2.59 -14.76
CA HIS A 110 3.51 1.60 -15.25
C HIS A 110 2.41 2.29 -16.08
N PRO A 111 2.73 2.74 -17.31
CA PRO A 111 1.76 3.46 -18.13
C PRO A 111 0.50 2.65 -18.49
N GLY A 112 0.56 1.31 -18.43
CA GLY A 112 -0.57 0.40 -18.65
C GLY A 112 -1.44 0.14 -17.42
N GLU A 113 -1.15 0.74 -16.26
CA GLU A 113 -2.02 0.65 -15.08
C GLU A 113 -3.08 1.76 -15.09
N ASP A 114 -4.28 1.42 -15.57
CA ASP A 114 -5.43 2.33 -15.73
C ASP A 114 -5.78 3.11 -14.45
N SER A 115 -5.53 2.50 -13.28
CA SER A 115 -5.74 3.13 -11.97
C SER A 115 -5.04 4.48 -11.86
N GLY A 116 -3.83 4.62 -12.42
CA GLY A 116 -3.07 5.87 -12.36
C GLY A 116 -3.74 7.02 -13.12
N TRP A 117 -4.38 6.73 -14.25
CA TRP A 117 -5.08 7.72 -15.08
C TRP A 117 -6.42 8.10 -14.46
N LEU A 118 -7.24 7.10 -14.16
CA LEU A 118 -8.57 7.29 -13.59
C LEU A 118 -8.51 8.03 -12.24
N ARG A 119 -7.61 7.61 -11.34
CA ARG A 119 -7.49 8.24 -10.01
C ARG A 119 -6.89 9.65 -10.08
N ALA A 120 -5.97 9.91 -11.01
CA ALA A 120 -5.46 11.25 -11.26
C ALA A 120 -6.55 12.19 -11.80
N ALA A 121 -7.35 11.73 -12.76
CA ALA A 121 -8.51 12.49 -13.26
C ALA A 121 -9.49 12.80 -12.11
N GLN A 122 -9.79 11.83 -11.25
CA GLN A 122 -10.61 12.04 -10.06
C GLN A 122 -10.02 13.12 -9.14
N ALA A 123 -8.71 13.08 -8.86
CA ALA A 123 -8.06 14.11 -8.04
C ALA A 123 -8.12 15.51 -8.68
N LEU A 124 -7.97 15.62 -10.01
CA LEU A 124 -8.10 16.88 -10.75
C LEU A 124 -9.51 17.45 -10.66
N LEU A 125 -10.54 16.62 -10.79
CA LEU A 125 -11.94 17.05 -10.60
C LEU A 125 -12.18 17.58 -9.19
N ARG A 126 -11.56 16.97 -8.16
CA ARG A 126 -11.64 17.47 -6.77
C ARG A 126 -10.93 18.81 -6.57
N LEU A 127 -9.98 19.13 -7.44
CA LEU A 127 -9.29 20.43 -7.52
C LEU A 127 -9.97 21.42 -8.48
N GLN A 128 -11.12 21.07 -9.07
CA GLN A 128 -11.83 21.88 -10.07
C GLN A 128 -10.98 22.15 -11.34
N ARG A 129 -10.12 21.20 -11.72
CA ARG A 129 -9.27 21.25 -12.92
C ARG A 129 -9.83 20.36 -14.03
N ASP A 130 -11.03 20.67 -14.49
CA ASP A 130 -11.80 19.82 -15.40
C ASP A 130 -11.11 19.56 -16.75
N GLU A 131 -10.49 20.59 -17.34
CA GLU A 131 -9.75 20.46 -18.60
C GLU A 131 -8.59 19.46 -18.49
N GLN A 132 -7.83 19.52 -17.39
CA GLN A 132 -6.73 18.59 -17.16
C GLN A 132 -7.25 17.18 -16.90
N ALA A 133 -8.39 17.05 -16.22
CA ALA A 133 -9.00 15.74 -15.96
C ALA A 133 -9.42 15.06 -17.26
N GLN A 134 -10.01 15.81 -18.21
CA GLN A 134 -10.41 15.30 -19.53
C GLN A 134 -9.21 14.83 -20.36
N GLN A 135 -8.04 15.45 -20.21
CA GLN A 135 -6.82 15.03 -20.91
C GLN A 135 -6.27 13.67 -20.43
N LEU A 136 -6.74 13.15 -19.29
CA LEU A 136 -6.29 11.88 -18.72
C LEU A 136 -7.26 10.71 -18.96
N LEU A 137 -8.45 10.96 -19.52
CA LEU A 137 -9.48 9.96 -19.81
C LEU A 137 -9.55 9.67 -21.32
#